data_AF-A0A0N4T9L7-F1
#
_entry.id   AF-A0A0N4T9L7-F1
#
_cell.length_a   1.000
_cell.length_b   1.000
_cell.length_c   1.000
_cell.angle_alpha   90.00
_cell.angle_beta   90.00
_cell.angle_gamma   90.00
#
_symmetry.space_group_name_H-M   'P 1'
#
loop_
_entity.id
_entity.type
_entity.pdbx_description
1 polymer ?
#
loop_
_entity_poly.entity_id
_entity_poly.type
_entity_poly.pdbx_seq_one_letter_code
_entity_poly.pdbx_strand_id
1 'polypeptide(L)'
;MPSKEFRPVIRLVLQILFGTILTSATSSHRHRAPVIDLGGADELVGTIREDRTIVSVIPKLDIVHETGPVCRYELTSENSDDVPFIVDVSDEKEGSGIVRVKDDVHLDCSNPQYLLSVVAIRCDDDARSERLIFF
;
A
#
# COMPACT_ATOMS: atom_id res chain seq x y z
N MET A 1 22.34 53.17 -59.72
CA MET A 1 23.34 52.09 -59.86
C MET A 1 24.40 52.39 -58.82
N PRO A 2 24.64 51.54 -57.79
CA PRO A 2 24.98 50.10 -57.84
C PRO A 2 23.93 49.21 -57.12
N SER A 3 23.62 48.03 -57.66
CA SER A 3 24.09 46.67 -57.32
C SER A 3 23.17 45.90 -56.35
N LYS A 4 22.43 44.97 -56.95
CA LYS A 4 21.77 43.75 -56.42
C LYS A 4 22.16 43.32 -55.01
N GLU A 5 21.17 42.80 -54.27
CA GLU A 5 21.23 41.47 -53.65
C GLU A 5 19.78 41.02 -53.36
N PHE A 6 19.22 40.22 -54.28
CA PHE A 6 18.05 39.38 -54.01
C PHE A 6 18.55 38.24 -53.11
N ARG A 7 18.05 38.12 -51.88
CA ARG A 7 18.28 36.93 -51.06
C ARG A 7 17.14 35.92 -51.27
N PRO A 8 17.42 34.78 -51.89
CA PRO A 8 16.42 33.78 -52.20
C PRO A 8 16.20 32.85 -51.00
N VAL A 9 14.94 32.49 -50.88
CA VAL A 9 14.39 31.32 -50.20
C VAL A 9 15.20 30.07 -50.60
N ILE A 10 15.52 29.21 -49.63
CA ILE A 10 16.06 27.82 -49.75
C ILE A 10 17.59 27.66 -49.86
N ARG A 11 18.24 27.36 -48.72
CA ARG A 11 19.03 26.11 -48.52
C ARG A 11 19.51 26.09 -47.06
N LEU A 12 18.83 25.34 -46.18
CA LEU A 12 19.10 23.92 -45.90
C LEU A 12 20.40 23.78 -45.07
N VAL A 13 20.25 23.36 -43.81
CA VAL A 13 21.02 22.33 -43.10
C VAL A 13 20.89 22.59 -41.59
N LEU A 14 19.98 21.83 -40.98
CA LEU A 14 20.35 20.95 -39.85
C LEU A 14 20.71 21.63 -38.52
N GLN A 15 19.69 22.03 -37.76
CA GLN A 15 19.73 22.01 -36.29
C GLN A 15 18.42 21.34 -35.84
N ILE A 16 18.25 20.06 -36.19
CA ILE A 16 18.16 18.95 -35.23
C ILE A 16 17.62 19.45 -33.87
N LEU A 17 16.30 19.40 -33.68
CA LEU A 17 15.68 18.27 -32.98
C LEU A 17 16.18 18.09 -31.53
N PHE A 18 16.30 19.16 -30.75
CA PHE A 18 16.22 19.03 -29.28
C PHE A 18 14.76 19.12 -28.85
N GLY A 19 13.98 18.14 -29.28
CA GLY A 19 12.73 17.79 -28.61
C GLY A 19 13.11 17.20 -27.26
N THR A 20 13.20 18.04 -26.23
CA THR A 20 13.10 17.59 -24.85
C THR A 20 11.66 17.16 -24.63
N ILE A 21 11.32 15.99 -25.15
CA ILE A 21 10.17 15.25 -24.69
C ILE A 21 10.56 14.81 -23.28
N LEU A 22 10.19 15.62 -22.27
CA LEU A 22 10.00 15.09 -20.93
C LEU A 22 8.90 14.04 -21.07
N THR A 23 9.31 12.82 -21.37
CA THR A 23 8.50 11.65 -21.10
C THR A 23 8.51 11.51 -19.59
N SER A 24 7.60 12.23 -18.94
CA SER A 24 7.09 11.80 -17.66
C SER A 24 6.63 10.37 -17.90
N ALA A 25 7.44 9.41 -17.49
CA ALA A 25 7.00 8.03 -17.37
C ALA A 25 5.93 8.04 -16.28
N THR A 26 4.72 8.43 -16.64
CA THR A 26 3.55 8.07 -15.86
C THR A 26 3.45 6.58 -16.08
N SER A 27 4.09 5.85 -15.18
CA SER A 27 3.82 4.43 -15.04
C SER A 27 2.32 4.33 -14.91
N SER A 28 1.67 3.88 -15.98
CA SER A 28 0.26 3.51 -15.97
C SER A 28 0.20 2.21 -15.17
N HIS A 29 0.44 2.31 -13.86
CA HIS A 29 0.07 1.29 -12.91
C HIS A 29 -1.44 1.21 -13.03
N ARG A 30 -1.93 0.15 -13.67
CA ARG A 30 -3.34 -0.20 -13.60
C ARG A 30 -3.70 -0.14 -12.13
N HIS A 31 -4.71 0.67 -11.78
CA HIS A 31 -5.19 0.91 -10.42
C HIS A 31 -5.67 -0.38 -9.76
N ARG A 32 -4.75 -1.27 -9.44
CA ARG A 32 -5.02 -2.46 -8.64
C ARG A 32 -4.85 -2.03 -7.20
N ALA A 33 -5.84 -2.35 -6.39
CA ALA A 33 -5.74 -2.19 -4.95
C ALA A 33 -4.57 -3.04 -4.40
N PRO A 34 -4.07 -2.70 -3.20
CA PRO A 34 -3.14 -3.57 -2.48
C PRO A 34 -3.69 -4.98 -2.34
N VAL A 35 -2.81 -5.99 -2.38
CA VAL A 35 -3.18 -7.39 -2.17
C VAL A 35 -2.40 -7.89 -0.98
N ILE A 36 -3.08 -8.29 0.10
CA ILE A 36 -2.44 -8.88 1.28
C ILE A 36 -1.90 -10.26 0.88
N ASP A 37 -0.63 -10.52 1.21
CA ASP A 37 0.00 -11.80 0.90
C ASP A 37 -0.32 -12.84 1.98
N LEU A 38 -1.08 -13.86 1.61
CA LEU A 38 -1.38 -14.99 2.51
C LEU A 38 -0.33 -16.10 2.46
N GLY A 39 0.69 -16.00 1.60
CA GLY A 39 1.74 -17.03 1.49
C GLY A 39 1.20 -18.43 1.16
N GLY A 40 0.00 -18.52 0.55
CA GLY A 40 -0.71 -19.76 0.26
C GLY A 40 -1.62 -20.29 1.38
N ALA A 41 -1.75 -19.57 2.50
CA ALA A 41 -2.78 -19.84 3.51
C ALA A 41 -4.16 -19.33 3.05
N ASP A 42 -5.21 -19.84 3.68
CA ASP A 42 -6.58 -19.40 3.41
C ASP A 42 -6.97 -18.16 4.24
N GLU A 43 -6.35 -17.97 5.41
CA GLU A 43 -6.70 -16.95 6.40
C GLU A 43 -5.48 -16.48 7.22
N LEU A 44 -5.64 -15.33 7.89
CA LEU A 44 -4.69 -14.83 8.88
C LEU A 44 -5.10 -15.33 10.27
N VAL A 45 -4.13 -15.83 11.03
CA VAL A 45 -4.34 -16.30 12.41
C VAL A 45 -3.37 -15.59 13.35
N GLY A 46 -3.91 -15.07 14.44
CA GLY A 46 -3.22 -14.31 15.47
C GLY A 46 -3.27 -15.04 16.79
N THR A 47 -2.13 -15.07 17.47
CA THR A 47 -2.08 -15.56 18.85
C THR A 47 -1.40 -14.55 19.74
N ILE A 48 -2.00 -14.28 20.88
CA ILE A 48 -1.45 -13.36 21.88
C ILE A 48 -1.61 -13.98 23.26
N ARG A 49 -0.63 -13.71 24.11
CA ARG A 49 -0.72 -14.01 25.54
C ARG A 49 -1.21 -12.78 26.26
N GLU A 50 -2.00 -12.97 27.32
CA GLU A 50 -2.55 -11.91 28.16
C GLU A 50 -1.49 -10.92 28.68
N ASP A 51 -0.27 -11.41 28.95
CA ASP A 51 0.86 -10.63 29.44
C ASP A 51 1.68 -9.93 28.34
N ARG A 52 1.20 -9.94 27.09
CA ARG A 52 1.89 -9.37 25.93
C ARG A 52 1.03 -8.35 25.22
N THR A 53 1.69 -7.49 24.45
CA THR A 53 1.05 -6.44 23.64
C THR A 53 1.15 -6.70 22.15
N ILE A 54 2.08 -7.54 21.69
CA ILE A 54 2.27 -7.86 20.26
C ILE A 54 1.60 -9.20 19.96
N VAL A 55 0.75 -9.21 18.93
CA VAL A 55 0.08 -10.41 18.42
C VAL A 55 1.03 -11.12 17.45
N SER A 56 1.20 -12.43 17.64
CA SER A 56 1.92 -13.28 16.69
C SER A 56 0.99 -13.67 15.55
N VAL A 57 1.18 -13.08 14.37
CA VAL A 57 0.34 -13.29 13.19
C VAL A 57 1.03 -14.24 12.21
N ILE A 58 0.27 -15.22 11.71
CA ILE A 58 0.69 -16.20 10.71
C ILE A 58 -0.41 -16.29 9.63
N PRO A 59 -0.08 -16.14 8.33
CA PRO A 59 1.20 -15.66 7.78
C PRO A 59 1.54 -14.23 8.26
N LYS A 60 2.74 -13.76 7.96
CA LYS A 60 3.09 -12.36 8.26
C LYS A 60 2.15 -11.43 7.49
N LEU A 61 1.77 -10.33 8.14
CA LEU A 61 0.94 -9.32 7.49
C LEU A 61 1.81 -8.46 6.57
N ASP A 62 1.92 -8.90 5.33
CA ASP A 62 2.64 -8.23 4.24
C ASP A 62 1.68 -8.06 3.04
N ILE A 63 2.12 -7.34 2.01
CA ILE A 63 1.43 -7.30 0.72
C ILE A 63 2.25 -8.00 -0.36
N VAL A 64 1.56 -8.39 -1.44
CA VAL A 64 2.23 -8.82 -2.66
C VAL A 64 3.07 -7.66 -3.21
N HIS A 65 4.32 -7.95 -3.56
CA HIS A 65 5.25 -6.95 -4.08
C HIS A 65 4.65 -6.13 -5.24
N GLU A 66 4.97 -4.85 -5.28
CA GLU A 66 4.45 -3.86 -6.25
C GLU A 66 2.95 -3.51 -6.14
N THR A 67 2.22 -4.05 -5.15
CA THR A 67 0.80 -3.66 -4.92
C THR A 67 0.64 -2.51 -3.92
N GLY A 68 1.73 -2.09 -3.28
CA GLY A 68 1.79 -0.97 -2.32
C GLY A 68 2.10 0.39 -2.97
N PRO A 69 2.59 1.36 -2.17
CA PRO A 69 2.90 1.30 -0.74
C PRO A 69 1.64 1.36 0.15
N VAL A 70 1.67 0.71 1.32
CA VAL A 70 0.57 0.73 2.30
C VAL A 70 0.94 1.58 3.50
N CYS A 71 0.07 2.53 3.86
CA CYS A 71 0.29 3.45 4.99
C CYS A 71 -0.60 3.15 6.20
N ARG A 72 -1.66 2.35 6.01
CA ARG A 72 -2.60 2.02 7.08
C ARG A 72 -3.25 0.68 6.84
N TYR A 73 -3.51 -0.03 7.93
CA TYR A 73 -4.44 -1.16 7.97
C TYR A 73 -5.64 -0.80 8.85
N GLU A 74 -6.81 -1.30 8.48
CA GLU A 74 -8.02 -1.19 9.26
C GLU A 74 -8.48 -2.57 9.71
N LEU A 75 -8.68 -2.71 11.02
CA LEU A 75 -9.27 -3.90 11.64
C LEU A 75 -10.71 -3.59 12.03
N THR A 76 -11.64 -4.47 11.65
CA THR A 76 -13.07 -4.36 11.97
C THR A 76 -13.59 -5.69 12.49
N SER A 77 -14.63 -5.68 13.33
CA SER A 77 -15.35 -6.88 13.73
C SER A 77 -16.82 -6.74 13.38
N GLU A 78 -17.49 -7.83 12.99
CA GLU A 78 -18.94 -7.83 12.77
C GLU A 78 -19.73 -7.84 14.09
N ASN A 79 -19.09 -8.31 15.17
CA ASN A 79 -19.74 -8.54 16.46
C ASN A 79 -19.48 -7.45 17.49
N SER A 80 -18.55 -6.51 17.21
CA SER A 80 -18.16 -5.44 18.13
C SER A 80 -17.59 -4.25 17.38
N ASP A 81 -18.01 -3.05 17.75
CA ASP A 81 -17.38 -1.81 17.29
C ASP A 81 -16.04 -1.53 18.00
N ASP A 82 -15.84 -2.12 19.19
CA ASP A 82 -14.63 -1.95 19.97
C ASP A 82 -13.65 -3.10 19.71
N VAL A 83 -12.77 -2.90 18.74
CA VAL A 83 -11.66 -3.81 18.43
C VAL A 83 -10.44 -3.41 19.27
N PRO A 84 -9.91 -4.27 20.15
CA PRO A 84 -8.82 -3.91 21.08
C PRO A 84 -7.43 -3.91 20.43
N PHE A 85 -7.36 -4.07 19.10
CA PHE A 85 -6.11 -4.20 18.35
C PHE A 85 -5.96 -3.09 17.32
N ILE A 86 -4.71 -2.78 16.99
CA ILE A 86 -4.30 -1.90 15.91
C ILE A 86 -3.11 -2.51 15.19
N VAL A 87 -2.84 -2.01 13.98
CA VAL A 87 -1.70 -2.44 13.17
C VAL A 87 -0.80 -1.24 12.94
N ASP A 88 0.46 -1.36 13.36
CA ASP A 88 1.49 -0.40 13.01
C ASP A 88 2.20 -0.86 11.73
N VAL A 89 2.31 0.03 10.75
CA VAL A 89 3.10 -0.24 9.54
C VAL A 89 4.58 -0.05 9.87
N SER A 90 5.35 -1.12 9.71
CA SER A 90 6.80 -1.15 9.92
C SER A 90 7.60 -0.89 8.65
N ASP A 91 7.06 -1.23 7.47
CA ASP A 91 7.62 -0.91 6.15
C ASP A 91 6.47 -0.62 5.18
N GLU A 92 6.37 0.62 4.69
CA GLU A 92 5.29 1.03 3.78
C GLU A 92 5.40 0.36 2.40
N LYS A 93 6.61 0.05 1.94
CA LYS A 93 6.85 -0.48 0.59
C LYS A 93 6.46 -1.94 0.49
N GLU A 94 6.89 -2.74 1.48
CA GLU A 94 6.53 -4.16 1.57
C GLU A 94 5.18 -4.37 2.30
N GLY A 95 4.59 -3.28 2.82
CA GLY A 95 3.35 -3.32 3.58
C GLY A 95 3.45 -4.10 4.89
N SER A 96 4.65 -4.23 5.47
CA SER A 96 4.83 -5.07 6.66
C SER A 96 4.15 -4.45 7.88
N GLY A 97 3.13 -5.12 8.40
CA GLY A 97 2.32 -4.69 9.54
C GLY A 97 2.61 -5.50 10.82
N ILE A 98 2.67 -4.81 11.96
CA ILE A 98 2.76 -5.42 13.29
C ILE A 98 1.44 -5.17 14.01
N VAL A 99 0.76 -6.25 14.38
CA VAL A 99 -0.51 -6.16 15.12
C VAL A 99 -0.20 -6.07 16.61
N ARG A 100 -0.74 -5.04 17.28
CA ARG A 100 -0.60 -4.83 18.72
C ARG A 100 -1.93 -4.51 19.39
N VAL A 101 -1.98 -4.73 20.70
CA VAL A 101 -3.05 -4.26 21.56
C VAL A 101 -3.00 -2.73 21.62
N LYS A 102 -4.16 -2.08 21.58
CA LYS A 102 -4.29 -0.63 21.78
C LYS A 102 -3.71 -0.22 23.13
N ASP A 103 -3.18 0.99 23.17
CA ASP A 103 -2.76 1.59 24.43
C ASP A 103 -3.97 1.68 25.39
N ASP A 104 -3.73 1.52 26.69
CA ASP A 104 -4.75 1.50 27.76
C ASP A 104 -5.77 0.34 27.73
N VAL A 105 -5.61 -0.64 26.84
CA VAL A 105 -6.40 -1.88 26.83
C VAL A 105 -5.65 -3.01 27.51
N HIS A 106 -6.34 -3.74 28.39
CA HIS A 106 -5.86 -4.97 28.99
C HIS A 106 -6.75 -6.13 28.56
N LEU A 107 -6.14 -7.18 28.03
CA LEU A 107 -6.85 -8.42 27.73
C LEU A 107 -7.01 -9.19 29.06
N ASP A 108 -8.19 -9.72 29.33
CA ASP A 108 -8.53 -10.40 30.59
C ASP A 108 -9.03 -11.84 30.38
N CYS A 109 -8.81 -12.37 29.17
CA CYS A 109 -9.29 -13.68 28.70
C CYS A 109 -10.81 -13.94 28.82
N SER A 110 -11.62 -12.96 29.20
CA SER A 110 -13.09 -13.06 29.21
C SER A 110 -13.63 -13.32 27.81
N ASN A 111 -12.97 -12.75 26.80
CA ASN A 111 -13.19 -13.03 25.39
C ASN A 111 -11.91 -13.65 24.79
N PRO A 112 -11.81 -14.99 24.74
CA PRO A 112 -10.58 -15.66 24.35
C PRO A 112 -10.33 -15.66 22.83
N GLN A 113 -11.30 -15.22 22.02
CA GLN A 113 -11.26 -15.27 20.56
C GLN A 113 -11.87 -14.01 19.96
N TYR A 114 -11.24 -13.49 18.91
CA TYR A 114 -11.70 -12.32 18.17
C TYR A 114 -11.78 -12.66 16.70
N LEU A 115 -12.97 -12.58 16.11
CA LEU A 115 -13.14 -12.69 14.67
C LEU A 115 -13.07 -11.29 14.07
N LEU A 116 -11.97 -10.98 13.40
CA LEU A 116 -11.71 -9.69 12.79
C LEU A 116 -11.67 -9.79 11.28
N SER A 117 -11.73 -8.64 10.65
CA SER A 117 -11.49 -8.43 9.24
C SER A 117 -10.42 -7.36 9.07
N VAL A 118 -9.48 -7.60 8.17
CA VAL A 118 -8.38 -6.68 7.87
C VAL A 118 -8.48 -6.15 6.44
N VAL A 119 -8.15 -4.87 6.27
CA VAL A 119 -8.04 -4.19 4.97
C VAL A 119 -6.77 -3.35 4.95
N ALA A 120 -5.98 -3.47 3.88
CA ALA A 120 -4.82 -2.63 3.62
C ALA A 120 -5.22 -1.38 2.81
N ILE A 121 -4.64 -0.22 3.13
CA ILE A 121 -4.94 1.06 2.49
C ILE A 121 -3.67 1.66 1.90
N ARG A 122 -3.71 1.92 0.59
CA ARG A 122 -2.60 2.53 -0.14
C ARG A 122 -2.43 4.01 0.23
N CYS A 123 -1.18 4.45 0.31
CA CYS A 123 -0.81 5.81 0.69
C CYS A 123 -1.35 6.91 -0.24
N ASP A 124 -1.31 6.68 -1.56
CA ASP A 124 -1.48 7.76 -2.54
C ASP A 124 -2.94 8.10 -2.87
N ASP A 125 -3.81 7.10 -2.88
CA ASP A 125 -5.19 7.21 -3.39
C ASP A 125 -6.22 6.53 -2.49
N ASP A 126 -5.83 6.13 -1.28
CA ASP A 126 -6.65 5.39 -0.33
C ASP A 126 -7.29 4.11 -0.92
N ALA A 127 -6.71 3.53 -1.99
CA ALA A 127 -7.21 2.30 -2.57
C ALA A 127 -7.16 1.17 -1.53
N ARG A 128 -8.28 0.47 -1.38
CA ARG A 128 -8.51 -0.53 -0.34
C ARG A 128 -8.38 -1.93 -0.90
N SER A 129 -7.64 -2.80 -0.21
CA SER A 129 -7.58 -4.21 -0.55
C SER A 129 -8.94 -4.90 -0.42
N GLU A 130 -9.01 -6.13 -0.92
CA GLU A 130 -10.07 -7.04 -0.48
C GLU A 130 -10.02 -7.22 1.03
N ARG A 131 -11.19 -7.47 1.62
CA ARG A 131 -11.34 -7.73 3.05
C ARG A 131 -11.00 -9.19 3.32
N LEU A 132 -10.04 -9.42 4.22
CA LEU A 132 -9.66 -10.76 4.65
C LEU A 132 -10.06 -11.01 6.10
N ILE A 133 -10.41 -12.25 6.42
CA ILE A 133 -10.72 -12.67 7.78
C ILE A 133 -9.42 -12.89 8.55
N PHE A 134 -9.43 -12.49 9.82
CA PHE A 134 -8.33 -12.58 10.75
C PHE A 134 -8.86 -13.12 12.09
N PHE A 135 -8.40 -14.32 12.46
CA PHE A 135 -8.76 -15.04 13.69
C PHE A 135 -7.77 -14.80 14.83
#